data_AF-A0AAW1QML0-F1
#
_entry.id   AF-A0AAW1QML0-F1
#
_cell.length_a   1.000
_cell.length_b   1.000
_cell.length_c   1.000
_cell.angle_alpha   90.00
_cell.angle_beta   90.00
_cell.angle_gamma   90.00
#
_symmetry.space_group_name_H-M   'P 1'
#
loop_
_entity.id
_entity.type
_entity.pdbx_description
1 polymer ?
#
loop_
_entity_poly.entity_id
_entity_poly.type
_entity_poly.pdbx_seq_one_letter_code
_entity_poly.pdbx_strand_id
1 'polypeptide(L)'
;MVCRTLPWVVSKYRLDELTTVKELQRVLEKKFRSNWFVRDPRAIDLLIFKGKEELDMVQQQHKQRHHLINDYVVGPQQERQVEELERKENLSKFMKGFYINDV
;
A
#
# COMPACT_ATOMS: atom_id res chain seq x y z
N MET A 1 -2.28 16.40 -0.59
CA MET A 1 -3.53 16.30 0.21
C MET A 1 -3.58 15.00 1.01
N VAL A 2 -3.41 13.83 0.39
CA VAL A 2 -3.46 12.51 1.06
C VAL A 2 -2.53 12.41 2.29
N CYS A 3 -1.27 12.86 2.21
CA CYS A 3 -0.34 12.75 3.35
C CYS A 3 -0.78 13.53 4.59
N ARG A 4 -1.61 14.58 4.43
CA ARG A 4 -2.14 15.38 5.55
C ARG A 4 -3.32 14.69 6.24
N THR A 5 -4.03 13.80 5.55
CA THR A 5 -5.20 13.09 6.07
C THR A 5 -4.82 11.79 6.78
N LEU A 6 -3.60 11.29 6.55
CA LEU A 6 -3.12 10.05 7.16
C LEU A 6 -3.16 10.00 8.69
N PRO A 7 -2.77 11.04 9.46
CA PRO A 7 -2.86 11.00 10.91
C PRO A 7 -4.31 10.75 11.39
N TRP A 8 -5.28 11.38 10.71
CA TRP A 8 -6.69 11.16 10.99
C TRP A 8 -7.12 9.74 10.64
N VAL A 9 -6.72 9.20 9.49
CA VAL A 9 -7.03 7.81 9.09
C VAL A 9 -6.47 6.81 10.12
N VAL A 10 -5.21 6.97 10.52
CA VAL A 10 -4.55 6.09 11.50
C VAL A 10 -5.31 6.07 12.83
N SER A 11 -5.67 7.24 13.34
CA SER A 11 -6.42 7.36 14.59
C SER A 11 -7.84 6.80 14.45
N LYS A 12 -8.56 7.18 13.39
CA LYS A 12 -9.97 6.82 13.17
C LYS A 12 -10.15 5.31 12.99
N TYR A 13 -9.21 4.66 12.31
CA TYR A 13 -9.25 3.23 12.03
C TYR A 13 -8.43 2.37 13.00
N ARG A 14 -7.86 2.96 14.06
CA ARG A 14 -7.04 2.24 15.05
C ARG A 14 -5.95 1.40 14.38
N LEU A 15 -5.18 2.05 13.50
CA LEU A 15 -4.06 1.43 12.77
C LEU A 15 -2.71 1.63 13.49
N ASP A 16 -2.71 2.40 14.57
CA ASP A 16 -1.55 2.75 15.40
C ASP A 16 -0.85 1.54 16.02
N GLU A 17 -1.58 0.44 16.25
CA GLU A 17 -1.01 -0.82 16.74
C GLU A 17 -0.29 -1.65 15.66
N LEU A 18 -0.51 -1.34 14.37
CA LEU A 18 0.00 -2.13 13.24
C LEU A 18 1.00 -1.38 12.37
N THR A 19 0.92 -0.05 12.31
CA THR A 19 1.77 0.76 11.46
C THR A 19 1.88 2.20 11.95
N THR A 20 2.90 2.90 11.47
CA THR A 20 3.09 4.33 11.73
C THR A 20 2.64 5.20 10.55
N VAL A 21 2.32 6.47 10.80
CA VAL A 21 2.01 7.45 9.74
C VAL A 21 3.14 7.51 8.70
N LYS A 22 4.40 7.44 9.14
CA LYS A 22 5.57 7.46 8.25
C LYS A 22 5.63 6.24 7.33
N GLU A 23 5.28 5.06 7.85
CA GLU A 23 5.23 3.85 7.03
C GLU A 23 4.12 3.91 6.00
N LEU A 24 2.91 4.35 6.39
CA LEU A 24 1.82 4.56 5.43
C LEU A 24 2.19 5.59 4.36
N GLN A 25 2.91 6.65 4.71
CA GLN A 25 3.43 7.61 3.72
C GLN A 25 4.36 6.93 2.71
N ARG A 26 5.26 6.04 3.16
CA ARG A 26 6.15 5.27 2.27
C ARG A 26 5.37 4.30 1.38
N VAL A 27 4.37 3.63 1.92
CA VAL A 27 3.49 2.73 1.14
C VAL A 27 2.77 3.50 0.04
N LEU A 28 2.20 4.66 0.37
CA LEU A 28 1.56 5.52 -0.63
C LEU A 28 2.56 5.99 -1.68
N GLU A 29 3.75 6.43 -1.27
CA GLU A 29 4.81 6.83 -2.20
C GLU A 29 5.14 5.69 -3.18
N LYS A 30 5.29 4.46 -2.70
CA LYS A 30 5.51 3.28 -3.55
C LYS A 30 4.37 3.07 -4.55
N LYS A 31 3.10 3.22 -4.12
CA LYS A 31 1.93 3.12 -5.01
C LYS A 31 1.85 4.25 -6.05
N PHE A 32 2.26 5.48 -5.71
CA PHE A 32 2.37 6.55 -6.70
C PHE A 32 3.50 6.25 -7.70
N ARG A 33 4.65 5.78 -7.22
CA ARG A 33 5.80 5.45 -8.06
C ARG A 33 5.58 4.22 -8.94
N SER A 34 4.74 3.27 -8.54
CA SER A 34 4.47 2.07 -9.34
C SER A 34 3.85 2.39 -10.71
N ASN A 35 3.24 3.55 -10.87
CA ASN A 35 2.65 4.01 -12.13
C ASN A 35 3.44 5.14 -12.81
N TRP A 36 4.67 5.42 -12.37
CA TRP A 36 5.44 6.59 -12.84
C TRP A 36 5.73 6.59 -14.36
N PHE A 37 5.75 5.40 -14.98
CA PHE A 37 6.07 5.21 -16.39
C PHE A 37 4.90 5.50 -17.33
N VAL A 38 3.68 5.71 -16.80
CA VAL A 38 2.50 6.02 -17.59
C VAL A 38 2.63 7.44 -18.14
N ARG A 39 2.56 7.59 -19.48
CA ARG A 39 2.73 8.87 -20.17
C ARG A 39 1.47 9.39 -20.85
N ASP A 40 0.44 8.56 -21.06
CA ASP A 40 -0.83 9.01 -21.64
C ASP A 40 -1.54 9.92 -20.61
N PRO A 41 -1.78 11.22 -20.93
CA PRO A 41 -2.46 12.14 -20.02
C PRO A 41 -3.83 11.64 -19.55
N ARG A 42 -4.60 10.98 -20.43
CA ARG A 42 -5.92 10.46 -20.08
C ARG A 42 -5.84 9.31 -19.08
N ALA A 43 -4.82 8.47 -19.21
CA ALA A 43 -4.55 7.40 -18.26
C ALA A 43 -4.08 7.95 -16.91
N ILE A 44 -3.26 9.01 -16.92
CA ILE A 44 -2.85 9.73 -15.70
C ILE A 44 -4.09 10.31 -15.00
N ASP A 45 -4.96 11.00 -15.72
CA ASP A 45 -6.19 11.57 -15.15
C ASP A 45 -7.07 10.51 -14.51
N LEU A 46 -7.25 9.37 -15.18
CA LEU A 46 -8.00 8.24 -14.64
C LEU A 46 -7.35 7.66 -13.37
N LEU A 47 -6.02 7.55 -13.32
CA LEU A 47 -5.31 7.09 -12.13
C LEU A 47 -5.47 8.05 -10.95
N ILE A 48 -5.38 9.36 -11.19
CA ILE A 48 -5.62 10.38 -10.17
C ILE A 48 -7.07 10.34 -9.68
N PHE A 49 -8.03 10.16 -10.59
CA PHE A 49 -9.45 10.02 -10.24
C PHE A 49 -9.69 8.81 -9.33
N LYS A 50 -9.17 7.64 -9.70
CA LYS A 50 -9.25 6.42 -8.86
C LYS A 50 -8.61 6.63 -7.49
N GLY A 51 -7.46 7.28 -7.43
CA GLY A 51 -6.80 7.60 -6.15
C GLY A 51 -7.61 8.55 -5.27
N LYS A 52 -8.32 9.51 -5.87
CA LYS A 52 -9.23 10.41 -5.15
C LYS A 52 -10.47 9.70 -4.65
N GLU A 53 -11.11 8.90 -5.50
CA GLU A 53 -12.28 8.08 -5.14
C GLU A 53 -11.95 7.14 -3.98
N GLU A 54 -10.80 6.47 -4.03
CA GLU A 54 -10.30 5.64 -2.94
C GLU A 54 -10.13 6.44 -1.62
N LEU A 55 -9.55 7.63 -1.69
CA LEU A 55 -9.43 8.50 -0.51
C LEU A 55 -10.80 8.91 0.04
N ASP A 56 -11.74 9.28 -0.83
CA ASP A 56 -13.07 9.70 -0.44
C ASP A 56 -13.84 8.54 0.22
N MET A 57 -13.72 7.31 -0.29
CA MET A 57 -14.31 6.12 0.34
C MET A 57 -13.76 5.87 1.76
N VAL A 58 -12.48 6.15 1.99
CA VAL A 58 -11.87 6.03 3.33
C VAL A 58 -12.33 7.17 4.24
N GLN A 59 -12.40 8.41 3.74
CA GLN A 59 -12.85 9.55 4.53
C GLN A 59 -14.33 9.46 4.93
N GLN A 60 -15.18 8.99 4.02
CA GLN A 60 -16.60 8.76 4.24
C GLN A 60 -16.89 7.46 5.00
N GLN A 61 -15.85 6.73 5.40
CA GLN A 61 -15.96 5.48 6.14
C GLN A 61 -16.71 4.35 5.41
N HIS A 62 -16.75 4.39 4.08
CA HIS A 62 -17.29 3.29 3.27
C HIS A 62 -16.37 2.06 3.30
N LYS A 63 -15.07 2.27 3.44
CA LYS A 63 -14.12 1.18 3.73
C LYS A 63 -14.05 0.90 5.23
N GLN A 64 -14.13 -0.38 5.59
CA GLN A 64 -13.85 -0.88 6.93
C GLN A 64 -12.35 -1.05 7.21
N ARG A 65 -12.00 -1.14 8.50
CA ARG A 65 -10.62 -1.30 9.00
C ARG A 65 -9.85 -2.43 8.33
N HIS A 66 -10.47 -3.60 8.18
CA HIS A 66 -9.77 -4.77 7.62
C HIS A 66 -9.34 -4.55 6.15
N HIS A 67 -10.09 -3.79 5.36
CA HIS A 67 -9.67 -3.41 4.00
C HIS A 67 -8.37 -2.59 4.04
N LEU A 68 -8.29 -1.61 4.95
CA LEU A 68 -7.10 -0.77 5.09
C LEU A 68 -5.88 -1.58 5.54
N ILE A 69 -6.09 -2.54 6.45
CA ILE A 69 -5.03 -3.43 6.94
C ILE A 69 -4.48 -4.28 5.80
N ASN A 70 -5.35 -4.92 5.03
CA ASN A 70 -4.94 -5.78 3.93
C ASN A 70 -4.20 -4.97 2.84
N ASP A 71 -4.79 -3.85 2.41
CA ASP A 71 -4.33 -3.08 1.25
C ASP A 71 -3.06 -2.24 1.52
N TYR A 72 -2.88 -1.78 2.77
CA TYR A 72 -1.86 -0.78 3.11
C TYR A 72 -0.91 -1.18 4.25
N VAL A 73 -1.17 -2.28 4.95
CA VAL A 73 -0.30 -2.76 6.05
C VAL A 73 0.30 -4.12 5.71
N VAL A 74 -0.52 -5.17 5.59
CA VAL A 74 -0.06 -6.56 5.45
C VAL A 74 0.61 -6.77 4.10
N GLY A 75 -0.05 -6.42 2.99
CA GLY A 75 0.53 -6.58 1.65
C GLY A 75 1.90 -5.90 1.51
N PRO A 76 2.02 -4.60 1.86
CA PRO A 76 3.30 -3.90 1.81
C PRO A 76 4.37 -4.41 2.80
N GLN A 77 3.99 -5.05 3.91
CA GLN A 77 4.94 -5.71 4.80
C GLN A 77 5.46 -7.02 4.19
N GLN A 78 4.58 -7.83 3.60
CA GLN A 78 4.96 -9.06 2.90
C GLN A 78 5.86 -8.76 1.70
N GLU A 79 5.54 -7.75 0.88
CA GLU A 79 6.41 -7.32 -0.23
C GLU A 79 7.82 -6.95 0.25
N ARG A 80 7.93 -6.21 1.38
CA ARG A 80 9.24 -5.85 1.94
C ARG A 80 10.01 -7.05 2.45
N GLN A 81 9.34 -8.02 3.09
CA GLN A 81 9.98 -9.26 3.54
C GLN A 81 10.50 -10.07 2.34
N VAL A 82 9.70 -10.17 1.27
CA VAL A 82 10.12 -10.82 0.02
C VAL A 82 11.36 -10.10 -0.54
N GLU A 83 11.32 -8.77 -0.72
CA GLU A 83 12.44 -7.95 -1.20
C GLU A 83 13.73 -8.16 -0.38
N GLU A 84 13.61 -8.25 0.95
CA GLU A 84 14.75 -8.48 1.85
C GLU A 84 15.34 -9.89 1.69
N LEU A 85 14.49 -10.91 1.55
CA LEU A 85 14.92 -12.28 1.25
C LEU A 85 15.60 -12.38 -0.12
N GLU A 86 15.12 -11.63 -1.13
CA GLU A 86 15.77 -11.60 -2.44
C GLU A 86 17.20 -11.09 -2.35
N ARG A 87 17.42 -10.06 -1.53
CA ARG A 87 18.73 -9.44 -1.35
C ARG A 87 19.70 -10.34 -0.60
N LYS A 88 19.21 -11.15 0.36
CA LYS A 88 20.06 -11.97 1.24
C LYS A 88 20.43 -13.32 0.63
N GLU A 89 19.50 -13.98 -0.07
CA GLU A 89 19.66 -15.41 -0.38
C GLU A 89 19.80 -15.75 -1.87
N ASN A 90 19.77 -14.77 -2.79
CA ASN A 90 19.80 -15.01 -4.25
C ASN A 90 18.78 -16.06 -4.73
N LEU A 91 17.69 -16.26 -3.98
CA LEU A 91 16.69 -17.28 -4.29
C LEU A 91 15.84 -16.89 -5.50
N SER A 92 15.41 -17.89 -6.29
CA SER A 92 14.43 -17.68 -7.35
C SER A 92 13.07 -17.25 -6.78
N LYS A 93 12.33 -16.41 -7.53
CA LYS A 93 10.97 -15.95 -7.17
C LYS A 93 10.02 -17.12 -6.83
N PHE A 94 10.16 -18.24 -7.55
CA PHE A 94 9.39 -19.46 -7.30
C PHE A 94 9.69 -20.10 -5.94
N MET A 95 10.97 -20.28 -5.59
CA MET A 95 11.35 -20.90 -4.31
C MET A 95 10.94 -20.05 -3.11
N LYS A 96 10.87 -18.73 -3.28
CA LYS A 96 10.39 -17.80 -2.25
C LYS A 96 8.89 -17.96 -1.95
N GLY A 97 8.04 -18.05 -2.98
CA GLY A 97 6.60 -18.32 -2.81
C GLY A 97 6.36 -19.66 -2.12
N PHE A 98 7.17 -20.66 -2.47
CA PHE A 98 7.16 -21.97 -1.81
C PHE A 98 7.46 -21.89 -0.29
N TYR A 99 8.48 -21.12 0.14
CA TYR A 99 8.85 -21.01 1.56
C TYR A 99 7.92 -20.12 2.40
N ILE A 100 7.20 -19.18 1.78
CA ILE A 100 6.33 -18.23 2.50
C ILE A 100 4.90 -18.79 2.69
N ASN A 101 4.61 -19.98 2.14
CA ASN A 101 3.28 -20.61 1.99
C ASN A 101 2.43 -19.98 0.86
N ASP A 102 2.69 -20.41 -0.38
CA ASP A 102 1.66 -20.58 -1.40
C ASP A 102 1.25 -22.06 -1.44
N VAL A 103 0.10 -22.37 -0.82
CA VAL A 103 -0.82 -23.44 -1.28
C VAL A 103 -1.87 -22.77 -2.14
#